data_AF-A0A2G2MC08-F1
#
_entry.id   AF-A0A2G2MC08-F1
#
_cell.length_a   1.000
_cell.length_b   1.000
_cell.length_c   1.000
_cell.angle_alpha   90.00
_cell.angle_beta   90.00
_cell.angle_gamma   90.00
#
_symmetry.space_group_name_H-M   'P 1'
#
loop_
_entity.id
_entity.type
_entity.pdbx_description
1 polymer ?
#
loop_
_entity_poly.entity_id
_entity_poly.type
_entity_poly.pdbx_seq_one_letter_code
_entity_poly.pdbx_strand_id
1 'polypeptide(L)'
;MKRYDLRHLHDDFYDRMVELIDQGLQVDEVGIFLFEVGDYASIQKSADVIKQTGHDLMNSLKFNEVDWTIVVKKVDEDTIKERAAAFAIAQKEAEEKAAEEAKLAAEKEAEKAKKLAEKAATKEEA
;
A
#
# COMPACT_ATOMS: atom_id res chain seq x y z
N MET A 1 6.74 8.05 24.27
CA MET A 1 6.92 6.80 23.50
C MET A 1 6.14 5.71 24.20
N LYS A 2 5.18 5.11 23.52
CA LYS A 2 4.32 4.06 24.07
C LYS A 2 4.51 2.76 23.32
N ARG A 3 4.42 1.63 24.01
CA ARG A 3 4.48 0.30 23.42
C ARG A 3 3.14 -0.39 23.58
N TYR A 4 2.63 -0.95 22.50
CA TYR A 4 1.38 -1.69 22.44
C TYR A 4 1.65 -3.12 21.98
N ASP A 5 1.06 -4.08 22.68
CA ASP A 5 1.16 -5.50 22.36
C ASP A 5 -0.15 -5.96 21.73
N LEU A 6 -0.09 -6.27 20.44
CA LEU A 6 -1.21 -6.68 19.59
C LEU A 6 -1.09 -8.14 19.15
N ARG A 7 -0.16 -8.93 19.71
CA ARG A 7 0.04 -10.34 19.33
C ARG A 7 -1.21 -11.20 19.53
N HIS A 8 -2.04 -10.84 20.50
CA HIS A 8 -3.32 -11.50 20.77
C HIS A 8 -4.36 -11.34 19.64
N LEU A 9 -4.14 -10.42 18.69
CA LEU A 9 -5.03 -10.16 17.57
C LEU A 9 -4.61 -10.89 16.28
N HIS A 10 -3.43 -11.53 16.26
CA HIS A 10 -2.87 -12.21 15.09
C HIS A 10 -2.98 -11.35 13.82
N ASP A 11 -3.78 -11.77 12.82
CA ASP A 11 -3.94 -11.09 11.53
C ASP A 11 -4.89 -9.88 11.57
N ASP A 12 -5.73 -9.73 12.60
CA ASP A 12 -6.76 -8.68 12.70
C ASP A 12 -6.30 -7.46 13.55
N PHE A 13 -5.00 -7.16 13.54
CA PHE A 13 -4.43 -6.10 14.39
C PHE A 13 -4.54 -4.68 13.81
N TYR A 14 -4.88 -4.53 12.52
CA TYR A 14 -4.84 -3.24 11.82
C TYR A 14 -5.79 -2.21 12.41
N ASP A 15 -7.05 -2.59 12.66
CA ASP A 15 -8.07 -1.67 13.20
C ASP A 15 -7.66 -1.16 14.57
N ARG A 16 -7.15 -2.06 15.42
CA ARG A 16 -6.69 -1.71 16.76
C ARG A 16 -5.47 -0.81 16.72
N MET A 17 -4.56 -1.03 15.77
CA MET A 17 -3.39 -0.18 15.59
C MET A 17 -3.80 1.26 15.26
N VAL A 18 -4.71 1.46 14.31
CA VAL A 18 -5.19 2.80 13.93
C VAL A 18 -5.87 3.49 15.11
N GLU A 19 -6.77 2.79 15.81
CA GLU A 19 -7.44 3.33 16.99
C GLU A 19 -6.44 3.79 18.08
N LEU A 20 -5.39 3.02 18.32
CA LEU A 20 -4.35 3.34 19.29
C LEU A 20 -3.46 4.50 18.86
N ILE A 21 -3.27 4.71 17.55
CA ILE A 21 -2.58 5.90 17.04
C ILE A 21 -3.46 7.14 17.26
N ASP A 22 -4.75 7.06 16.92
CA ASP A 22 -5.66 8.19 17.01
C ASP A 22 -5.97 8.61 18.44
N GLN A 23 -6.26 7.65 19.32
CA GLN A 23 -6.67 7.94 20.70
C GLN A 23 -5.53 7.82 21.70
N GLY A 24 -4.57 6.93 21.43
CA GLY A 24 -3.54 6.54 22.39
C GLY A 24 -2.26 7.35 22.33
N LEU A 25 -1.94 7.99 21.19
CA LEU A 25 -0.70 8.77 21.00
C LEU A 25 -0.97 10.28 20.94
N GLN A 26 -0.08 11.05 21.53
CA GLN A 26 -0.03 12.51 21.32
C GLN A 26 0.62 12.82 19.97
N VAL A 27 0.35 14.02 19.44
CA VAL A 27 1.07 14.54 18.27
C VAL A 27 2.57 14.51 18.54
N ASP A 28 3.36 14.13 17.53
CA ASP A 28 4.80 13.92 17.60
C ASP A 28 5.26 12.78 18.52
N GLU A 29 4.34 12.03 19.12
CA GLU A 29 4.67 10.87 19.93
C GLU A 29 4.89 9.62 19.08
N VAL A 30 5.88 8.82 19.50
CA VAL A 30 6.20 7.53 18.89
C VAL A 30 5.46 6.38 19.58
N GLY A 31 4.74 5.58 18.80
CA GLY A 31 4.15 4.31 19.18
C GLY A 31 4.93 3.13 18.60
N ILE A 32 5.18 2.12 19.42
CA ILE A 32 5.75 0.83 19.01
C ILE A 32 4.65 -0.21 19.11
N PHE A 33 4.28 -0.83 17.99
CA PHE A 33 3.28 -1.89 17.92
C PHE A 33 3.97 -3.22 17.69
N LEU A 34 3.77 -4.16 18.61
CA LEU A 34 4.25 -5.53 18.50
C LEU A 34 3.09 -6.44 18.08
N PHE A 35 3.26 -7.22 17.04
CA PHE A 35 2.25 -8.14 16.54
C PHE A 35 2.91 -9.41 16.00
N GLU A 36 2.14 -10.48 15.96
CA GLU A 36 2.59 -11.79 15.51
C GLU A 36 2.13 -11.99 14.06
N VAL A 37 3.07 -12.31 13.17
CA VAL A 37 2.83 -12.48 11.73
C VAL A 37 3.42 -13.79 11.24
N GLY A 38 2.54 -14.63 10.68
CA GLY A 38 2.93 -15.84 9.95
C GLY A 38 3.33 -15.59 8.49
N ASP A 39 2.80 -14.53 7.85
CA ASP A 39 3.02 -14.24 6.42
C ASP A 39 3.47 -12.78 6.15
N TYR A 40 4.48 -12.62 5.30
CA TYR A 40 5.09 -11.32 4.97
C TYR A 40 4.09 -10.30 4.39
N ALA A 41 2.97 -10.75 3.81
CA ALA A 41 1.93 -9.90 3.27
C ALA A 41 1.34 -8.92 4.31
N SER A 42 1.24 -9.33 5.58
CA SER A 42 0.66 -8.50 6.64
C SER A 42 1.51 -7.27 7.00
N ILE A 43 2.82 -7.35 6.77
CA ILE A 43 3.74 -6.22 6.99
C ILE A 43 3.58 -5.16 5.91
N GLN A 44 3.42 -5.57 4.66
CA GLN A 44 3.18 -4.61 3.57
C GLN A 44 1.84 -3.90 3.79
N LYS A 45 0.79 -4.66 4.12
CA LYS A 45 -0.53 -4.09 4.44
C LYS A 45 -0.47 -3.10 5.61
N SER A 46 0.23 -3.44 6.70
CA SER A 46 0.35 -2.51 7.84
C SER A 46 1.12 -1.25 7.47
N ALA A 47 2.19 -1.35 6.69
CA ALA A 47 2.90 -0.19 6.16
C ALA A 47 2.01 0.67 5.25
N ASP A 48 1.17 0.06 4.42
CA ASP A 48 0.23 0.75 3.55
C ASP A 48 -0.86 1.46 4.35
N VAL A 49 -1.41 0.81 5.39
CA VAL A 49 -2.41 1.43 6.30
C VAL A 49 -1.82 2.66 6.99
N ILE A 50 -0.56 2.59 7.45
CA ILE A 50 0.10 3.73 8.11
C ILE A 50 0.32 4.88 7.13
N LYS A 51 0.68 4.58 5.88
CA LYS A 51 0.80 5.60 4.82
C LYS A 51 -0.55 6.20 4.44
N GLN A 52 -1.59 5.39 4.34
CA GLN A 52 -2.95 5.83 4.03
C GLN A 52 -3.51 6.74 5.13
N THR A 53 -3.23 6.42 6.40
CA THR A 53 -3.59 7.27 7.55
C THR A 53 -2.70 8.51 7.68
N GLY A 54 -1.66 8.65 6.84
CA GLY A 54 -0.82 9.85 6.77
C GLY A 54 0.24 9.97 7.87
N HIS A 55 0.38 8.95 8.72
CA HIS A 55 1.35 8.92 9.80
C HIS A 55 2.76 8.52 9.32
N ASP A 56 3.76 8.85 10.14
CA ASP A 56 5.15 8.56 9.80
C ASP A 56 5.53 7.14 10.24
N LEU A 57 5.75 6.25 9.27
CA LEU A 57 6.38 4.96 9.51
C LEU A 57 7.90 5.17 9.68
N MET A 58 8.39 5.01 10.91
CA MET A 58 9.80 5.25 11.21
C MET A 58 10.66 4.00 11.03
N ASN A 59 10.17 2.85 11.51
CA ASN A 59 10.91 1.60 11.47
C ASN A 59 9.96 0.40 11.44
N SER A 60 10.43 -0.69 10.85
CA SER A 60 9.81 -2.02 10.93
C SER A 60 10.92 -3.01 11.21
N LEU A 61 10.82 -3.76 12.31
CA LEU A 61 11.85 -4.71 12.74
C LEU A 61 11.24 -6.06 13.06
N LYS A 62 11.77 -7.09 12.38
CA LYS A 62 11.54 -8.50 12.70
C LYS A 62 12.50 -8.92 13.80
N PHE A 63 11.98 -9.29 14.97
CA PHE A 63 12.81 -9.66 16.12
C PHE A 63 13.02 -11.18 16.22
N ASN A 64 12.02 -11.99 15.87
CA ASN A 64 12.15 -13.44 15.77
C ASN A 64 11.39 -13.95 14.52
N GLU A 65 11.16 -15.26 14.40
CA GLU A 65 10.50 -15.81 13.21
C GLU A 65 9.07 -15.29 12.99
N VAL A 66 8.33 -15.00 14.08
CA VAL A 66 6.89 -14.71 14.06
C VAL A 66 6.56 -13.31 14.59
N ASP A 67 7.32 -12.77 15.54
CA ASP A 67 7.14 -11.45 16.15
C ASP A 67 7.76 -10.32 15.32
N TRP A 68 6.92 -9.33 15.04
CA TRP A 68 7.25 -8.11 14.32
C TRP A 68 6.90 -6.87 15.12
N THR A 69 7.76 -5.86 15.01
CA THR A 69 7.51 -4.54 15.57
C THR A 69 7.46 -3.50 14.47
N ILE A 70 6.48 -2.60 14.55
CA ILE A 70 6.40 -1.39 13.74
C ILE A 70 6.45 -0.17 14.65
N VAL A 71 7.28 0.79 14.27
CA VAL A 71 7.45 2.06 14.96
C VAL A 71 6.78 3.14 14.12
N VAL A 72 5.75 3.76 14.68
CA VAL A 72 4.96 4.82 14.04
C VAL A 72 5.08 6.09 14.86
N LYS A 73 5.26 7.22 14.21
CA LYS A 73 5.16 8.54 14.83
C LYS A 73 3.86 9.19 14.39
N LYS A 74 3.08 9.64 15.37
CA LYS A 74 1.85 10.39 15.09
C LYS A 74 2.21 11.78 14.60
N VAL A 75 1.48 12.21 13.58
CA VAL A 75 1.63 13.52 12.92
C VAL A 75 0.36 14.34 13.18
N ASP A 76 0.46 15.66 13.12
CA ASP A 76 -0.69 16.58 13.22
C ASP A 76 -1.79 16.30 12.19
N GLU A 77 -3.04 16.57 12.58
CA GLU A 77 -4.21 16.39 11.72
C GLU A 77 -4.16 17.23 10.44
N ASP A 78 -3.57 18.43 10.48
CA ASP A 78 -3.43 19.28 9.29
C ASP A 78 -2.49 18.65 8.27
N THR A 79 -1.33 18.14 8.73
CA THR A 79 -0.38 17.41 7.89
C THR A 79 -0.97 16.11 7.34
N ILE A 80 -1.78 15.41 8.13
CA ILE A 80 -2.50 14.21 7.67
C ILE A 80 -3.46 14.55 6.54
N LYS A 81 -4.24 15.64 6.66
CA LYS A 81 -5.17 16.07 5.60
C LYS A 81 -4.47 16.47 4.32
N GLU A 82 -3.35 17.20 4.42
CA GLU A 82 -2.55 17.57 3.25
C GLU A 82 -1.98 16.32 2.55
N ARG A 83 -1.47 15.35 3.32
CA ARG A 83 -0.93 14.10 2.77
C ARG A 83 -2.02 13.20 2.20
N ALA A 84 -3.19 13.12 2.84
CA ALA A 84 -4.33 12.37 2.33
C ALA A 84 -4.82 12.94 1.00
N ALA A 85 -4.86 14.28 0.87
CA ALA A 85 -5.17 14.94 -0.39
C ALA A 85 -4.11 14.64 -1.46
N ALA A 86 -2.82 14.72 -1.12
CA ALA A 86 -1.73 14.37 -2.03
C ALA A 86 -1.77 12.90 -2.46
N PHE A 87 -2.09 11.98 -1.55
CA PHE A 87 -2.23 10.54 -1.84
C PHE A 87 -3.43 10.26 -2.75
N ALA A 88 -4.57 10.92 -2.52
CA ALA A 88 -5.74 10.78 -3.38
C ALA A 88 -5.50 11.32 -4.80
N ILE A 89 -4.74 12.42 -4.94
CA ILE A 89 -4.31 12.94 -6.24
C ILE A 89 -3.37 11.92 -6.90
N ALA A 90 -2.36 11.42 -6.19
CA ALA A 90 -1.42 10.44 -6.71
C ALA A 90 -2.10 9.12 -7.14
N GLN A 91 -3.11 8.64 -6.39
CA GLN A 91 -3.91 7.47 -6.80
C GLN A 91 -4.68 7.73 -8.09
N LYS A 92 -5.36 8.87 -8.21
CA LYS A 92 -6.08 9.23 -9.43
C LYS A 92 -5.15 9.34 -10.63
N GLU A 93 -3.99 9.98 -10.47
CA GLU A 93 -2.98 10.07 -11.51
C GLU A 93 -2.42 8.68 -11.89
N ALA A 94 -2.26 7.78 -10.92
CA ALA A 94 -1.81 6.41 -11.18
C ALA A 94 -2.87 5.57 -11.90
N GLU A 95 -4.15 5.68 -11.52
CA GLU A 95 -5.27 5.02 -12.21
C GLU A 95 -5.42 5.54 -13.65
N GLU A 96 -5.30 6.84 -13.86
CA GLU A 96 -5.41 7.46 -15.18
C GLU A 96 -4.24 7.02 -16.09
N LYS A 97 -3.01 6.99 -15.56
CA LYS A 97 -1.85 6.42 -16.28
C LYS A 97 -2.00 4.94 -16.58
N ALA A 98 -2.49 4.15 -15.63
CA ALA A 98 -2.72 2.72 -15.85
C ALA A 98 -3.80 2.48 -16.91
N ALA A 99 -4.86 3.29 -16.92
CA ALA A 99 -5.90 3.24 -17.95
C ALA A 99 -5.38 3.65 -19.34
N GLU A 100 -4.50 4.65 -19.41
CA GLU A 100 -3.84 5.06 -20.64
C GLU A 100 -2.90 3.97 -21.17
N GLU A 101 -2.05 3.39 -20.32
CA GLU A 101 -1.17 2.27 -20.69
C GLU A 101 -1.96 1.05 -21.15
N ALA A 102 -3.07 0.71 -20.49
CA ALA A 102 -3.94 -0.39 -20.88
C ALA A 102 -4.58 -0.17 -22.27
N LYS A 103 -5.04 1.06 -22.56
CA LYS A 103 -5.55 1.42 -23.89
C LYS A 103 -4.47 1.32 -24.97
N LEU A 104 -3.28 1.83 -24.68
CA LEU A 104 -2.14 1.78 -25.61
C LEU A 104 -1.69 0.33 -25.88
N ALA A 105 -1.71 -0.53 -24.86
CA ALA A 105 -1.40 -1.95 -25.00
C ALA A 105 -2.45 -2.68 -25.86
N ALA A 106 -3.74 -2.43 -25.64
CA ALA A 106 -4.82 -3.01 -26.43
C ALA A 106 -4.77 -2.58 -27.90
N GLU A 107 -4.44 -1.32 -28.18
CA GLU A 107 -4.30 -0.81 -29.54
C GLU A 107 -3.12 -1.45 -30.27
N LYS A 108 -1.97 -1.60 -29.58
CA LYS A 108 -0.80 -2.31 -30.11
C LYS A 108 -1.09 -3.80 -30.38
N GLU A 109 -1.84 -4.47 -29.51
CA GLU A 109 -2.27 -5.86 -29.74
C GLU A 109 -3.23 -5.97 -30.93
N ALA A 110 -4.19 -5.05 -31.06
CA ALA A 110 -5.12 -5.03 -32.20
C ALA A 110 -4.40 -4.76 -33.53
N GLU A 111 -3.42 -3.85 -33.56
CA GLU A 111 -2.60 -3.59 -34.75
C GLU A 111 -1.74 -4.81 -35.13
N LYS A 112 -1.13 -5.46 -34.12
CA LYS A 112 -0.35 -6.69 -34.33
C LYS A 112 -1.23 -7.82 -34.88
N ALA A 113 -2.45 -7.99 -34.37
CA ALA A 113 -3.41 -8.97 -34.85
C ALA A 113 -3.84 -8.71 -36.31
N LYS A 114 -4.10 -7.45 -36.68
CA LYS A 114 -4.40 -7.08 -38.08
C LYS A 114 -3.24 -7.39 -39.02
N LYS A 115 -2.01 -7.02 -38.65
CA LYS A 115 -0.80 -7.31 -39.47
C LYS A 115 -0.53 -8.81 -39.62
N LEU A 116 -0.85 -9.63 -38.62
CA LEU A 116 -0.76 -11.08 -38.69
C LEU A 116 -1.83 -11.69 -39.61
N ALA A 117 -3.06 -11.18 -39.57
CA ALA A 117 -4.14 -11.62 -40.46
C ALA A 117 -3.84 -11.28 -41.93
N GLU A 118 -3.30 -10.09 -42.20
CA GLU A 118 -2.91 -9.64 -43.55
C GLU A 118 -1.76 -10.48 -44.13
N LYS A 119 -0.79 -10.85 -43.29
CA LYS A 119 0.31 -11.76 -43.67
C LYS A 119 -0.13 -13.21 -43.86
N ALA A 120 -1.20 -13.65 -43.19
CA ALA A 120 -1.76 -14.99 -43.39
C ALA A 120 -2.54 -15.06 -44.71
N ALA A 121 -3.35 -14.05 -45.01
CA ALA A 121 -4.12 -13.98 -46.25
C ALA A 121 -3.23 -13.92 -47.50
N THR A 122 -2.12 -13.18 -47.45
CA THR A 122 -1.15 -13.09 -48.57
C THR A 122 -0.30 -14.34 -48.78
N LYS A 123 -0.35 -15.33 -47.88
CA LYS A 123 0.41 -16.58 -47.98
C LYS A 123 -0.43 -17.78 -48.45
N GLU A 124 -1.76 -17.63 -48.54
CA GLU A 124 -2.70 -18.67 -49.01
C GLU A 124 -3.03 -18.52 -50.51
N GLU A 125 -2.68 -17.38 -51.14
CA GLU A 125 -2.85 -17.10 -52.58
C GLU A 125 -1.59 -17.35 -53.43
N ALA A 126 -0.50 -17.92 -52.87
CA ALA A 126 0.75 -18.23 -53.57
C ALA A 126 1.11 -19.72 -53.47
#